data_AF-A0A956QH66-F1
#
_entry.id   AF-A0A956QH66-F1
#
_cell.length_a   1.000
_cell.length_b   1.000
_cell.length_c   1.000
_cell.angle_alpha   90.00
_cell.angle_beta   90.00
_cell.angle_gamma   90.00
#
_symmetry.space_group_name_H-M   'P 1'
#
loop_
_entity.id
_entity.type
_entity.pdbx_description
1 polymer ?
#
loop_
_entity_poly.entity_id
_entity_poly.type
_entity_poly.pdbx_seq_one_letter_code
_entity_poly.pdbx_strand_id
1 'polypeptide(L)'
;MTKALPPELTRVLLPEEQIQQRIRELGEAVSRDYQNEELVLLCVLKGSLLFTSDLMRHLDLRVTVDFIGISSYGESTRSSGVVRIV
;
A
#
# COMPACT_ATOMS: atom_id res chain seq x y z
N MET A 1 21.01 -6.53 -12.79
CA MET A 1 20.75 -6.92 -14.20
C MET A 1 19.63 -6.05 -14.72
N THR A 2 19.90 -5.14 -15.65
CA THR A 2 18.90 -4.18 -16.15
C THR A 2 18.01 -4.89 -17.17
N LYS A 3 16.80 -5.26 -16.76
CA LYS A 3 15.80 -5.85 -17.66
C LYS A 3 15.30 -4.76 -18.61
N ALA A 4 15.27 -5.03 -19.91
CA ALA A 4 14.69 -4.12 -20.89
C ALA A 4 13.21 -3.86 -20.53
N LEU A 5 12.78 -2.60 -20.66
CA LEU A 5 11.39 -2.22 -20.43
C LEU A 5 10.48 -2.95 -21.45
N PRO A 6 9.36 -3.53 -21.00
CA PRO A 6 8.33 -4.03 -21.89
C PRO A 6 7.91 -2.97 -22.92
N PRO A 7 7.53 -3.36 -24.15
CA PRO A 7 7.18 -2.42 -25.22
C PRO A 7 6.00 -1.50 -24.88
N GLU A 8 5.13 -1.91 -23.95
CA GLU A 8 4.00 -1.11 -23.45
C GLU A 8 4.40 -0.01 -22.45
N LEU A 9 5.64 0.02 -21.95
CA LEU A 9 6.10 0.99 -20.95
C LEU A 9 7.04 2.03 -21.56
N THR A 10 6.65 3.32 -21.49
CA THR A 10 7.43 4.44 -22.03
C THR A 10 8.67 4.78 -21.19
N ARG A 11 8.55 4.75 -19.86
CA ARG A 11 9.65 5.05 -18.92
C ARG A 11 9.33 4.59 -17.50
N VAL A 12 10.36 4.44 -16.69
CA VAL A 12 10.23 4.25 -15.24
C VAL A 12 9.89 5.61 -14.59
N LEU A 13 8.81 5.66 -13.82
CA LEU A 13 8.43 6.87 -13.06
C LEU A 13 9.11 6.92 -11.69
N LEU A 14 9.15 5.77 -11.00
CA LEU A 14 9.78 5.62 -9.71
C LEU A 14 10.64 4.34 -9.76
N PRO A 15 11.97 4.45 -9.61
CA PRO A 15 12.84 3.31 -9.42
C PRO A 15 12.48 2.56 -8.13
N GLU A 16 12.78 1.27 -8.08
CA GLU A 16 12.52 0.41 -6.91
C GLU A 16 13.17 0.99 -5.65
N GLU A 17 14.42 1.45 -5.75
CA GLU A 17 15.16 2.01 -4.62
C GLU A 17 14.48 3.25 -4.05
N GLN A 18 13.88 4.09 -4.92
CA GLN A 18 13.15 5.28 -4.49
C GLN A 18 11.87 4.89 -3.74
N ILE A 19 11.14 3.88 -4.22
CA ILE A 19 9.95 3.37 -3.54
C ILE A 19 10.32 2.81 -2.17
N GLN A 20 11.30 1.92 -2.12
CA GLN A 20 11.74 1.28 -0.87
C GLN A 20 12.28 2.32 0.13
N GLN A 21 12.96 3.36 -0.34
CA GLN A 21 13.42 4.45 0.52
C GLN A 21 12.25 5.22 1.14
N ARG A 22 11.23 5.56 0.34
CA ARG A 22 10.04 6.25 0.85
C ARG A 22 9.25 5.40 1.83
N ILE A 23 9.18 4.09 1.61
CA ILE A 23 8.48 3.16 2.51
C ILE A 23 9.21 3.09 3.86
N ARG A 24 10.55 3.05 3.87
CA ARG A 24 11.34 3.11 5.12
C ARG A 24 11.08 4.39 5.91
N GLU A 25 11.18 5.54 5.24
CA GLU A 25 10.90 6.86 5.85
C GLU A 25 9.49 6.91 6.45
N LEU A 26 8.51 6.35 5.74
CA LEU A 26 7.13 6.28 6.22
C LEU A 26 6.99 5.32 7.42
N GLY A 27 7.64 4.15 7.37
CA GLY A 27 7.62 3.18 8.46
C GLY A 27 8.21 3.75 9.74
N GLU A 28 9.35 4.46 9.65
CA GLU A 28 9.95 5.16 10.79
C GLU A 28 9.02 6.26 11.33
N ALA A 29 8.36 7.01 10.44
CA ALA A 29 7.44 8.06 10.84
C ALA A 29 6.21 7.51 11.57
N VAL A 30 5.53 6.52 10.98
CA VAL A 30 4.41 5.83 11.61
C VAL A 30 4.84 5.21 12.93
N SER A 31 6.04 4.61 12.99
CA SER A 31 6.51 3.98 14.22
C SER A 31 6.68 4.95 15.37
N ARG A 32 7.24 6.12 15.08
CA ARG A 32 7.38 7.21 16.05
C ARG A 32 6.01 7.76 16.47
N ASP A 33 5.13 7.99 15.50
CA ASP A 33 3.87 8.69 15.74
C ASP A 33 2.86 7.83 16.53
N TYR A 34 2.96 6.50 16.42
CA TYR A 34 2.11 5.53 17.12
C TYR A 34 2.85 4.75 18.23
N GLN A 35 3.96 5.29 18.77
CA GLN A 35 4.65 4.63 19.88
C GLN A 35 3.70 4.48 21.08
N ASN A 36 3.51 3.24 21.52
CA ASN A 36 2.63 2.81 22.62
C ASN A 36 1.12 2.78 22.30
N GLU A 37 0.74 2.93 21.04
CA GLU A 37 -0.65 2.75 20.59
C GLU A 37 -0.83 1.37 19.93
N GLU A 38 -2.06 0.86 19.95
CA GLU A 38 -2.42 -0.31 19.15
C GLU A 38 -2.73 0.12 17.71
N LEU A 39 -1.87 -0.24 16.76
CA LEU A 39 -2.02 0.10 15.36
C LEU A 39 -2.66 -1.04 14.56
N VAL A 40 -3.72 -0.72 13.81
CA VAL A 40 -4.32 -1.61 12.82
C VAL A 40 -3.98 -1.10 11.41
N LEU A 41 -3.27 -1.92 10.63
CA LEU A 41 -3.04 -1.69 9.21
C LEU A 41 -4.19 -2.30 8.40
N LEU A 42 -5.08 -1.44 7.90
CA LEU A 42 -6.20 -1.86 7.05
C LEU A 42 -5.82 -1.81 5.56
N CYS A 43 -5.60 -2.97 4.95
CA CYS A 43 -5.17 -3.08 3.55
C CYS A 43 -6.37 -3.19 2.60
N VAL A 44 -6.54 -2.21 1.71
CA VAL A 44 -7.56 -2.25 0.65
C VAL A 44 -7.07 -3.07 -0.54
N LEU A 45 -7.73 -4.20 -0.80
CA LEU A 45 -7.39 -5.10 -1.89
C LEU A 45 -7.90 -4.59 -3.25
N LYS A 46 -7.22 -4.90 -4.36
CA LYS A 46 -6.02 -5.75 -4.47
C LYS A 46 -4.70 -4.97 -4.54
N GLY A 47 -4.73 -3.75 -5.06
CA GLY A 47 -3.53 -2.99 -5.43
C GLY A 47 -2.61 -2.60 -4.28
N SER A 48 -3.15 -2.43 -3.07
CA SER A 48 -2.37 -1.98 -1.91
C SER A 48 -1.51 -3.08 -1.27
N LEU A 49 -1.72 -4.35 -1.65
CA LEU A 49 -1.11 -5.49 -0.97
C LEU A 49 0.41 -5.41 -0.88
N LEU A 50 1.07 -5.09 -2.01
CA LEU A 50 2.53 -5.01 -2.07
C LEU A 50 3.07 -3.87 -1.20
N PHE A 51 2.46 -2.68 -1.31
CA PHE A 51 2.83 -1.53 -0.51
C PHE A 51 2.66 -1.79 1.00
N THR A 52 1.52 -2.35 1.41
CA THR A 52 1.27 -2.69 2.82
C THR A 52 2.27 -3.73 3.33
N SER A 53 2.65 -4.71 2.50
CA SER A 53 3.67 -5.71 2.82
C SER A 53 5.05 -5.11 3.02
N ASP A 54 5.43 -4.16 2.17
CA ASP A 54 6.70 -3.47 2.28
C ASP A 54 6.72 -2.55 3.51
N LEU A 55 5.62 -1.83 3.77
CA LEU A 55 5.50 -0.93 4.91
C LEU A 55 5.54 -1.68 6.24
N MET A 56 4.80 -2.78 6.38
CA MET A 56 4.73 -3.51 7.66
C MET A 56 6.10 -4.04 8.12
N ARG A 57 7.02 -4.30 7.18
CA ARG A 57 8.39 -4.76 7.47
C ARG A 57 9.28 -3.66 8.06
N HIS A 58 8.87 -2.40 7.94
CA HIS A 58 9.58 -1.22 8.44
C HIS A 58 8.90 -0.57 9.65
N LEU A 59 7.90 -1.23 10.24
CA LEU A 59 7.28 -0.77 11.47
C LEU A 59 7.95 -1.38 12.69
N ASP A 60 8.37 -0.53 13.62
CA ASP A 60 8.98 -0.92 14.90
C ASP A 60 7.96 -0.82 16.04
N LEU A 61 6.82 -1.50 15.88
CA LEU A 61 5.80 -1.67 16.90
C LEU A 61 4.92 -2.90 16.59
N ARG A 62 4.08 -3.29 17.56
CA ARG A 62 3.10 -4.35 17.37
C ARG A 62 1.94 -3.85 16.51
N VAL A 63 1.75 -4.47 15.36
CA VAL A 63 0.68 -4.13 14.43
C VAL A 63 -0.24 -5.32 14.20
N THR A 64 -1.53 -5.05 14.14
CA THR A 64 -2.52 -5.99 13.60
C THR A 64 -2.80 -5.62 12.15
N VAL A 65 -2.89 -6.61 11.27
CA VAL A 65 -3.17 -6.39 9.85
C VAL A 65 -4.53 -6.95 9.52
N ASP A 66 -5.36 -6.16 8.85
CA ASP A 66 -6.67 -6.59 8.36
C ASP A 66 -6.84 -6.17 6.89
N PHE A 67 -7.75 -6.83 6.18
CA PHE A 67 -7.93 -6.66 4.74
C PHE A 67 -9.38 -6.35 4.42
N ILE A 68 -9.59 -5.38 3.53
CA ILE A 68 -10.93 -5.12 2.97
C ILE A 68 -10.90 -5.31 1.46
N GLY A 69 -11.85 -6.09 0.95
CA GLY A 69 -12.14 -6.19 -0.47
C GLY A 69 -13.24 -5.21 -0.84
N ILE A 70 -12.97 -4.29 -1.76
CA ILE A 70 -14.01 -3.43 -2.33
C ILE A 70 -14.24 -3.90 -3.77
N SER A 71 -15.41 -4.47 -4.03
CA SER A 71 -15.87 -4.62 -5.40
C SER A 71 -16.36 -3.27 -5.90
N SER A 72 -15.75 -2.75 -6.96
CA SER A 72 -16.37 -1.64 -7.68
C SER A 72 -17.72 -2.10 -8.20
N TYR A 73 -18.75 -1.27 -8.02
CA TYR A 73 -19.99 -1.44 -8.77
C TYR A 73 -19.64 -1.44 -10.27
N GLY A 74 -20.14 -2.44 -10.99
CA GLY A 74 -19.84 -2.67 -12.40
C GLY A 74 -20.12 -1.47 -13.30
N GLU A 75 -19.29 -1.34 -14.34
CA GLU A 75 -19.50 -0.63 -15.61
C GLU A 75 -19.93 0.85 -15.63
N SER A 76 -20.10 1.55 -14.51
CA SER A 76 -20.46 2.98 -14.56
C SER A 76 -19.64 3.82 -13.59
N THR A 77 -18.97 4.82 -14.16
CA THR A 77 -18.14 5.86 -13.55
C THR A 77 -18.98 6.83 -12.70
N ARG A 78 -19.74 6.32 -11.71
CA ARG A 78 -20.42 7.12 -10.70
C ARG A 78 -20.11 6.56 -9.32
N SER A 79 -19.37 7.32 -8.51
CA SER A 79 -19.19 7.03 -7.10
C SER A 79 -20.53 7.15 -6.38
N SER A 80 -21.17 6.04 -6.06
CA SER A 80 -22.39 6.02 -5.23
C SER A 80 -22.09 6.30 -3.75
N GLY A 81 -20.81 6.36 -3.35
CA GLY A 81 -20.40 6.57 -1.95
C GLY A 81 -20.74 5.41 -1.02
N VAL A 82 -21.37 4.34 -1.53
CA VAL A 82 -21.75 3.16 -0.73
C VAL A 82 -20.70 2.08 -0.94
N VAL A 83 -19.82 1.93 0.04
CA VAL A 83 -18.82 0.86 0.09
C VAL A 83 -19.49 -0.39 0.64
N ARG A 84 -19.51 -1.48 -0.13
CA ARG A 84 -19.87 -2.81 0.38
C ARG A 84 -18.60 -3.47 0.90
N ILE A 85 -18.53 -3.63 2.22
CA ILE A 85 -17.50 -4.42 2.89
C ILE A 85 -17.95 -5.88 2.80
N VAL A 86 -17.08 -6.77 2.31
CA VAL A 86 -17.29 -8.22 2.26
C VAL A 86 -16.24 -8.94 3.08
#